data_AF-A0A8T5T661-F1
#
_entry.id   AF-A0A8T5T661-F1
#
_cell.length_a   1.000
_cell.length_b   1.000
_cell.length_c   1.000
_cell.angle_alpha   90.00
_cell.angle_beta   90.00
_cell.angle_gamma   90.00
#
_symmetry.space_group_name_H-M   'P 1'
#
loop_
_entity.id
_entity.type
_entity.pdbx_description
1 polymer ?
#
loop_
_entity_poly.entity_id
_entity_poly.type
_entity_poly.pdbx_seq_one_letter_code
_entity_poly.pdbx_strand_id
1 'polypeptide(L)' 'MKNISKSILHCPRCKGFKVWELESNIYCPNCELTFNKTVLKCLSDDLILAIEELEGILRPFEKDGYDLKPHMG' A
#
# COMPACT_ATOMS: atom_id res chain seq x y z
N MET A 1 1.08 28.18 16.64
CA MET A 1 0.37 27.79 15.40
C MET A 1 1.06 26.56 14.84
N LYS A 2 0.48 25.36 14.95
CA LYS A 2 1.10 24.15 14.40
C LYS A 2 0.87 24.17 12.88
N ASN A 3 1.92 24.36 12.10
CA ASN A 3 1.90 24.16 10.64
C ASN A 3 1.58 22.69 10.39
N ILE A 4 0.31 22.38 10.15
CA ILE A 4 -0.10 21.07 9.66
C ILE A 4 0.27 21.09 8.19
N SER A 5 1.49 20.65 7.88
CA SER A 5 1.93 20.40 6.52
C SER A 5 0.91 19.45 5.88
N LYS A 6 0.07 19.98 5.00
CA LYS A 6 -0.85 19.19 4.19
C LYS A 6 0.04 18.26 3.35
N SER A 7 0.27 17.04 3.82
CA SER A 7 1.10 16.06 3.12
C SER A 7 0.45 15.84 1.76
N ILE A 8 1.05 16.41 0.72
CA ILE A 8 0.56 16.27 -0.64
C ILE A 8 0.73 14.79 -0.97
N LEU A 9 -0.37 14.06 -1.04
CA LEU A 9 -0.33 12.64 -1.34
C LEU A 9 0.15 12.46 -2.79
N HIS A 10 1.20 11.68 -2.97
CA HIS A 10 1.74 11.29 -4.26
C HIS A 10 1.75 9.78 -4.39
N CYS A 11 1.78 9.30 -5.64
CA CYS A 11 2.00 7.89 -5.92
C CYS A 11 3.48 7.56 -5.68
N PRO A 12 3.83 6.60 -4.82
CA PRO A 12 5.23 6.26 -4.55
C PRO A 12 5.91 5.64 -5.78
N ARG A 13 5.15 4.99 -6.66
CA ARG A 13 5.68 4.30 -7.85
C ARG A 13 6.07 5.24 -8.98
N CYS A 14 5.17 6.15 -9.38
CA CYS A 14 5.43 7.09 -10.47
C CYS A 14 5.77 8.50 -10.01
N LYS A 15 5.77 8.76 -8.69
CA LYS A 15 5.99 10.07 -8.07
C LYS A 15 5.01 11.15 -8.53
N GLY A 16 3.90 10.74 -9.15
CA GLY A 16 2.86 11.63 -9.64
C GLY A 16 1.89 12.06 -8.54
N PHE A 17 1.44 13.31 -8.61
CA PHE A 17 0.45 13.89 -7.69
C PHE A 17 -1.00 13.67 -8.14
N LYS A 18 -1.20 13.13 -9.35
CA LYS A 18 -2.52 12.77 -9.86
C LYS A 18 -2.95 11.44 -9.24
N VAL A 19 -3.46 11.51 -8.02
CA VAL A 19 -3.98 10.36 -7.27
C VAL A 19 -5.41 10.64 -6.82
N TRP A 20 -6.20 9.59 -6.69
CA TRP A 20 -7.54 9.65 -6.13
C TRP A 20 -7.49 9.22 -4.68
N GLU A 21 -7.93 10.10 -3.79
CA GLU A 21 -8.04 9.79 -2.38
C GLU A 21 -9.30 8.97 -2.11
N LEU A 22 -9.11 7.78 -1.57
CA LEU A 22 -10.14 6.94 -0.98
C LEU A 22 -10.12 7.13 0.54
N GLU A 23 -10.99 6.46 1.29
CA GLU A 23 -11.09 6.64 2.74
C GLU A 23 -9.75 6.34 3.46
N SER A 24 -9.24 5.11 3.30
CA SER A 24 -7.98 4.66 3.92
C SER A 24 -6.81 4.54 2.94
N ASN A 25 -7.07 4.70 1.64
CA ASN A 25 -6.12 4.40 0.57
C ASN A 25 -6.02 5.57 -0.43
N ILE A 26 -5.00 5.54 -1.28
CA ILE A 26 -4.97 6.32 -2.52
C ILE A 26 -4.92 5.36 -3.70
N TYR A 27 -5.56 5.74 -4.79
CA TYR A 27 -5.47 5.05 -6.06
C TYR A 27 -4.72 5.93 -7.05
N CYS A 28 -3.74 5.36 -7.73
CA CYS A 28 -3.03 6.06 -8.79
C CYS A 28 -3.56 5.59 -10.16
N PRO A 29 -4.31 6.42 -10.91
CA PRO A 29 -4.82 6.04 -12.23
C PRO A 29 -3.72 5.89 -13.30
N ASN A 30 -2.52 6.44 -13.09
CA ASN A 30 -1.41 6.27 -14.03
C ASN A 30 -0.72 4.91 -13.88
N CYS A 31 -0.64 4.38 -12.65
CA CYS A 31 -0.06 3.07 -12.39
C CYS A 31 -1.11 1.97 -12.28
N GLU A 32 -2.38 2.35 -12.13
CA GLU A 32 -3.49 1.46 -11.81
C GLU A 32 -3.23 0.66 -10.52
N LEU A 33 -2.62 1.32 -9.53
CA LEU A 33 -2.21 0.73 -8.25
C LEU A 33 -2.82 1.47 -7.07
N THR A 34 -3.09 0.71 -6.01
CA THR A 34 -3.67 1.21 -4.77
C THR A 34 -2.66 1.15 -3.63
N PHE A 35 -2.57 2.21 -2.84
CA PHE A 35 -1.61 2.34 -1.74
C PHE A 35 -2.29 2.78 -0.44
N ASN A 36 -1.80 2.28 0.70
CA ASN A 36 -2.35 2.62 2.00
C ASN A 36 -1.83 3.98 2.50
N LYS A 37 -2.75 4.89 2.89
CA LYS A 37 -2.40 6.25 3.35
C LYS A 37 -1.54 6.25 4.61
N THR A 38 -1.74 5.29 5.49
CA THR A 38 -0.97 5.16 6.74
C THR A 38 0.48 4.79 6.42
N VAL A 39 0.68 3.89 5.46
CA VAL A 39 2.02 3.44 5.04
C VAL A 39 2.76 4.58 4.34
N LEU A 40 2.07 5.36 3.50
CA LEU A 40 2.61 6.56 2.84
C LEU A 40 3.12 7.64 3.78
N LYS A 41 2.60 7.70 5.01
CA LYS A 41 3.06 8.65 6.04
C LYS A 41 4.22 8.13 6.89
N CYS A 42 4.48 6.83 6.83
CA CYS A 42 5.39 6.15 7.75
C CYS A 42 6.67 5.65 7.04
N LEU A 43 6.55 5.22 5.79
CA LEU A 43 7.64 4.63 5.01
C LEU A 43 8.07 5.53 3.85
N SER A 44 9.32 5.35 3.41
CA SER A 44 9.83 5.94 2.18
C SER A 44 9.24 5.24 0.96
N ASP A 45 9.04 5.98 -0.14
CA ASP A 45 8.40 5.50 -1.37
C ASP A 45 8.94 4.14 -1.88
N ASP A 46 10.25 3.94 -1.81
CA ASP A 46 10.93 2.71 -2.26
C ASP A 46 10.53 1.45 -1.45
N LEU A 47 9.99 1.62 -0.24
CA LEU A 47 9.56 0.55 0.65
C LEU A 47 8.05 0.29 0.58
N ILE A 48 7.31 1.09 -0.17
CA ILE A 48 5.84 1.00 -0.23
C ILE A 48 5.45 0.03 -1.35
N LEU A 49 4.75 -1.03 -0.97
CA LEU A 49 4.10 -1.96 -1.89
C LEU A 49 2.66 -1.53 -2.16
N ALA A 50 2.21 -1.71 -3.39
CA ALA A 50 0.80 -1.61 -3.71
C ALA A 50 0.03 -2.77 -3.08
N ILE A 51 -1.26 -2.56 -2.81
CA ILE A 51 -2.16 -3.60 -2.28
C ILE A 51 -2.19 -4.79 -3.25
N GLU A 52 -2.22 -4.52 -4.54
CA GLU A 52 -2.20 -5.50 -5.62
C GLU A 52 -0.91 -6.35 -5.62
N GLU A 53 0.23 -5.75 -5.28
CA GLU A 53 1.51 -6.44 -5.14
C GLU A 53 1.53 -7.33 -3.89
N LEU A 54 0.98 -6.84 -2.77
CA LEU A 54 0.83 -7.62 -1.54
C LEU A 54 -0.07 -8.84 -1.74
N GLU A 55 -1.22 -8.67 -2.40
CA GLU A 55 -2.13 -9.77 -2.77
C GLU A 55 -1.46 -10.77 -3.74
N GLY A 56 -0.61 -10.28 -4.65
CA GLY A 56 0.19 -11.13 -5.55
C GLY A 56 1.24 -11.96 -4.81
N ILE A 57 1.82 -11.42 -3.72
CA ILE A 57 2.79 -12.13 -2.86
C ILE A 57 2.09 -13.13 -1.94
N LEU A 58 0.88 -12.82 -1.44
CA LEU A 58 0.17 -13.70 -0.51
C LEU A 58 -0.41 -14.95 -1.17
N ARG A 59 -0.89 -14.85 -2.42
CA ARG A 59 -1.48 -15.98 -3.17
C ARG A 59 -0.56 -17.20 -3.40
N PRO A 60 0.75 -17.09 -3.66
CA PRO A 60 1.61 -18.27 -3.76
C PRO A 60 1.76 -19.04 -2.44
N PHE A 61 1.58 -18.40 -1.27
CA PHE A 61 1.63 -19.12 0.02
C PHE A 61 0.41 -20.01 0.28
N GLU A 62 -0.71 -19.75 -0.37
CA GLU A 62 -1.92 -20.59 -0.26
C GLU A 62 -1.88 -21.80 -1.19
N LYS A 63 -1.08 -21.76 -2.26
CA LYS A 63 -1.07 -22.79 -3.30
C LYS A 63 -0.01 -23.88 -3.08
N ASP A 64 0.99 -23.60 -2.25
CA ASP A 64 2.04 -24.55 -1.86
C ASP A 64 1.77 -25.21 -0.50
N GLY A 65 0.52 -25.56 -0.16
CA GLY A 65 0.23 -26.57 0.86
C GLY A 65 0.94 -26.41 2.21
N TYR A 66 1.35 -25.20 2.61
CA TYR A 66 1.75 -24.93 3.98
C TYR A 66 0.45 -24.82 4.77
N ASP A 67 0.04 -25.97 5.27
CA ASP A 67 -0.93 -26.14 6.34
C ASP A 67 -0.52 -25.20 7.50
N LEU A 68 -1.06 -23.99 7.49
CA LEU A 68 -1.03 -23.08 8.64
C LEU A 68 -1.93 -23.71 9.70
N LYS A 69 -1.45 -24.80 10.33
CA LYS A 69 -2.09 -25.30 11.54
C LYS A 69 -2.12 -24.13 12.53
N PRO A 70 -3.29 -23.75 13.06
CA PRO A 70 -3.31 -22.93 14.24
C PRO A 70 -2.62 -23.74 15.34
N HIS A 71 -1.45 -23.28 15.79
CA HIS A 71 -0.85 -23.75 17.03
C HIS A 71 -1.77 -23.29 18.18
N MET A 72 -2.78 -24.10 18.47
CA MET A 72 -3.51 -24.06 19.74
C MET A 72 -2.88 -25.15 20.61
N GLY A 73 -2.18 -24.69 21.66
CA GLY A 73 -1.45 -25.54 22.60
C GLY A 73 -2.33 -26.32 23.56
#